data_AF-A0A533ZKL1-F1
#
_entry.id   AF-A0A533ZKL1-F1
#
_cell.length_a   1.000
_cell.length_b   1.000
_cell.length_c   1.000
_cell.angle_alpha   90.00
_cell.angle_beta   90.00
_cell.angle_gamma   90.00
#
_symmetry.space_group_name_H-M   'P 1'
#
loop_
_entity.id
_entity.type
_entity.pdbx_description
1 polymer ?
#
loop_
_entity_poly.entity_id
_entity_poly.type
_entity_poly.pdbx_seq_one_letter_code
_entity_poly.pdbx_strand_id
1 'polypeptide(L)'
;MDRPAPAGCGYWRLAAEGNLFYTEAPDHYSCPVGAHTHGVELPPETAKELNAIVQTMVGLQYIKLEEIPAIPRRQGAFGVAVYAPLADAPCEPDIVLVRGTVKQLMLLAEAAQAAGVAGGGATMGRPTCAVLPEAMQSGKTATSFGCIGNRVYTGLGDDEGYYAIPGAKVAEVVSKLAVITEANRQLEVFHLARRVQNPSVS
;
A
#
# COMPACT_ATOMS: atom_id res chain seq x y z
N MET A 1 11.42 18.82 -5.23
CA MET A 1 10.04 19.28 -5.52
C MET A 1 9.92 20.73 -5.09
N ASP A 2 9.13 21.55 -5.80
CA ASP A 2 8.99 22.97 -5.47
C ASP A 2 8.02 23.23 -4.29
N ARG A 3 7.11 22.27 -3.99
CA ARG A 3 6.19 22.32 -2.83
C ARG A 3 5.80 20.91 -2.34
N PRO A 4 5.51 20.76 -1.03
CA PRO A 4 4.93 19.54 -0.48
C PRO A 4 3.59 19.16 -1.14
N ALA A 5 3.36 17.86 -1.34
CA ALA A 5 2.07 17.35 -1.77
C ALA A 5 1.03 17.49 -0.64
N PRO A 6 -0.28 17.59 -0.95
CA PRO A 6 -1.33 17.67 0.07
C PRO A 6 -1.52 16.38 0.88
N ALA A 7 -0.95 15.26 0.42
CA ALA A 7 -1.02 13.97 1.11
C ALA A 7 0.23 13.13 0.83
N GLY A 8 0.71 12.39 1.84
CA GLY A 8 1.90 11.54 1.70
C GLY A 8 1.74 10.43 0.65
N CYS A 9 0.52 9.87 0.49
CA CYS A 9 0.23 8.91 -0.58
C CYS A 9 0.23 9.54 -1.99
N GLY A 10 0.17 10.87 -2.09
CA GLY A 10 0.38 11.59 -3.34
C GLY A 10 1.78 11.38 -3.91
N TYR A 11 2.79 11.20 -3.05
CA TYR A 11 4.15 10.88 -3.50
C TYR A 11 4.23 9.52 -4.20
N TRP A 12 3.41 8.54 -3.79
CA TRP A 12 3.34 7.24 -4.46
C TRP A 12 2.79 7.39 -5.88
N ARG A 13 1.74 8.20 -6.06
CA ARG A 13 1.18 8.51 -7.38
C ARG A 13 2.23 9.18 -8.27
N LEU A 14 2.92 10.20 -7.75
CA LEU A 14 3.93 10.94 -8.52
C LEU A 14 5.08 10.03 -8.97
N ALA A 15 5.53 9.11 -8.11
CA ALA A 15 6.54 8.13 -8.52
C ALA A 15 6.01 7.11 -9.53
N ALA A 16 4.78 6.63 -9.38
CA ALA A 16 4.14 5.76 -10.36
C ALA A 16 3.95 6.44 -11.73
N GLU A 17 3.86 7.78 -11.77
CA GLU A 17 3.83 8.60 -12.99
C GLU A 17 5.24 8.82 -13.61
N GLY A 18 6.29 8.21 -13.05
CA GLY A 18 7.64 8.25 -13.61
C GLY A 18 8.63 9.18 -12.90
N ASN A 19 8.23 9.81 -11.80
CA ASN A 19 9.11 10.78 -11.11
C ASN A 19 10.07 10.10 -10.13
N LEU A 20 11.33 10.55 -10.14
CA LEU A 20 12.37 10.20 -9.17
C LEU A 20 12.66 11.40 -8.27
N PHE A 21 12.43 11.27 -6.96
CA PHE A 21 12.67 12.35 -6.00
C PHE A 21 12.81 11.80 -4.58
N TYR A 22 13.21 12.65 -3.64
CA TYR A 22 13.15 12.35 -2.22
C TYR A 22 12.29 13.39 -1.50
N THR A 23 11.84 13.04 -0.31
CA THR A 23 11.15 13.95 0.63
C THR A 23 11.80 13.91 2.00
N GLU A 24 11.68 15.03 2.71
CA GLU A 24 12.12 15.21 4.10
C GLU A 24 10.90 15.34 5.02
N ALA A 25 11.11 15.36 6.34
CA ALA A 25 10.02 15.47 7.31
C ALA A 25 9.00 16.59 7.01
N PRO A 26 9.40 17.84 6.64
CA PRO A 26 8.46 18.91 6.33
C PRO A 26 7.51 18.64 5.17
N ASP A 27 7.92 17.80 4.21
CA ASP A 27 7.09 17.43 3.07
C ASP A 27 5.88 16.57 3.47
N HIS A 28 5.89 15.98 4.66
CA HIS A 28 4.80 15.12 5.15
C HIS A 28 3.81 15.83 6.06
N TYR A 29 4.10 17.07 6.51
CA TYR A 29 3.28 17.76 7.52
C TYR A 29 1.87 18.09 7.04
N SER A 30 1.64 18.18 5.73
CA SER A 30 0.31 18.33 5.11
C SER A 30 -0.58 17.10 5.28
N CYS A 31 -0.04 15.98 5.75
CA CYS A 31 -0.77 14.73 5.95
C CYS A 31 -0.51 14.16 7.35
N PRO A 32 -1.12 14.71 8.41
CA PRO A 32 -0.75 14.37 9.79
C PRO A 32 -0.85 12.87 10.10
N VAL A 33 -1.87 12.18 9.58
CA VAL A 33 -2.03 10.72 9.72
C VAL A 33 -0.88 9.97 9.03
N GLY A 34 -0.54 10.35 7.80
CA GLY A 34 0.56 9.74 7.04
C GLY A 34 1.91 9.97 7.70
N ALA A 35 2.19 11.21 8.11
CA ALA A 35 3.39 11.59 8.83
C ALA A 35 3.54 10.80 10.13
N HIS A 36 2.46 10.70 10.92
CA HIS A 36 2.45 9.90 12.15
C HIS A 36 2.79 8.42 11.86
N THR A 37 2.09 7.80 10.90
CA THR A 37 2.30 6.40 10.50
C THR A 37 3.71 6.14 9.98
N HIS A 38 4.32 7.10 9.29
CA HIS A 38 5.70 6.98 8.79
C HIS A 38 6.77 7.32 9.85
N GLY A 39 6.37 7.61 11.09
CA GLY A 39 7.32 7.90 12.17
C GLY A 39 7.98 9.28 12.04
N VAL A 40 7.36 10.20 11.30
CA VAL A 40 7.80 11.60 11.22
C VAL A 40 7.54 12.27 12.57
N GLU A 41 8.52 13.00 13.09
CA GLU A 41 8.33 13.84 14.27
C GLU A 41 7.46 15.04 13.89
N LEU A 42 6.33 15.20 14.59
CA LEU A 42 5.33 16.21 14.27
C LEU A 42 5.58 17.50 15.06
N PRO A 43 5.63 18.66 14.39
CA PRO A 43 5.56 19.94 15.08
C PRO A 43 4.28 20.05 15.93
N PRO A 44 4.28 20.86 17.01
CA PRO A 44 3.13 20.96 17.92
C PRO A 44 1.80 21.25 17.22
N GLU A 45 1.79 22.11 16.21
CA GLU A 45 0.56 22.43 15.46
C GLU A 45 0.07 21.26 14.60
N THR A 46 0.97 20.56 13.91
CA THR A 46 0.62 19.34 13.16
C THR A 46 0.15 18.21 14.07
N ALA A 47 0.70 18.10 15.28
CA ALA A 47 0.24 17.14 16.29
C ALA A 47 -1.17 17.47 16.80
N LYS A 48 -1.51 18.76 16.99
CA LYS A 48 -2.88 19.19 17.30
C LYS A 48 -3.84 18.87 16.15
N GLU A 49 -3.43 19.10 14.91
CA GLU A 49 -4.22 18.77 13.72
C GLU A 49 -4.48 17.26 13.61
N LEU A 50 -3.46 16.42 13.83
CA LEU A 50 -3.62 14.97 13.91
C LEU A 50 -4.70 14.59 14.94
N ASN A 51 -4.64 15.14 16.14
CA ASN A 51 -5.62 14.86 17.19
C ASN A 51 -7.04 15.28 16.77
N ALA A 52 -7.21 16.45 16.12
CA ALA A 52 -8.50 16.90 15.62
C ALA A 52 -9.07 16.00 14.53
N ILE A 53 -8.23 15.53 13.59
CA ILE A 53 -8.60 14.58 12.55
C ILE A 53 -9.04 13.26 13.17
N VAL A 54 -8.27 12.72 14.13
CA VAL A 54 -8.60 11.48 14.84
C VAL A 54 -9.92 11.63 15.58
N GLN A 55 -10.15 12.73 16.30
CA GLN A 55 -11.42 12.97 17.00
C GLN A 55 -12.60 13.04 16.04
N THR A 56 -12.42 13.64 14.86
CA THR A 56 -13.45 13.67 13.82
C THR A 56 -13.76 12.27 13.31
N MET A 57 -12.73 11.45 13.04
CA MET A 57 -12.91 10.06 12.61
C MET A 57 -13.62 9.22 13.69
N VAL A 58 -13.31 9.44 14.98
CA VAL A 58 -13.98 8.78 16.10
C VAL A 58 -15.44 9.22 16.20
N GLY A 59 -15.71 10.53 16.10
CA GLY A 59 -17.07 11.09 16.13
C GLY A 59 -17.94 10.60 14.98
N LEU A 60 -17.35 10.37 13.80
CA LEU A 60 -18.01 9.76 12.64
C LEU A 60 -18.13 8.23 12.74
N GLN A 61 -17.68 7.62 13.85
CA GLN A 61 -17.59 6.17 14.02
C GLN A 61 -16.78 5.48 12.92
N TYR A 62 -15.90 6.22 12.24
CA TYR A 62 -15.02 5.70 11.21
C TYR A 62 -13.94 4.82 11.82
N ILE A 63 -13.42 5.19 13.00
CA ILE A 63 -12.44 4.45 13.81
C ILE A 63 -12.80 4.49 15.29
N LYS A 64 -12.55 3.40 16.03
CA LYS A 64 -12.63 3.37 17.49
C LYS A 64 -11.29 3.72 18.13
N LEU A 65 -11.31 4.32 19.31
CA LEU A 65 -10.09 4.70 20.03
C LEU A 65 -9.20 3.48 20.33
N GLU A 66 -9.81 2.31 20.59
CA GLU A 66 -9.08 1.07 20.89
C GLU A 66 -8.34 0.50 19.68
N GLU A 67 -8.69 0.90 18.46
CA GLU A 67 -8.01 0.45 17.24
C GLU A 67 -6.70 1.22 16.99
N ILE A 68 -6.58 2.46 17.50
CA ILE A 68 -5.47 3.36 17.18
C ILE A 68 -4.11 2.77 17.58
N PRO A 69 -3.92 2.18 18.78
CA PRO A 69 -2.63 1.62 19.18
C PRO A 69 -2.17 0.45 18.30
N ALA A 70 -3.09 -0.22 17.61
CA ALA A 70 -2.78 -1.37 16.75
C ALA A 70 -2.40 -0.95 15.32
N ILE A 71 -2.52 0.34 14.96
CA ILE A 71 -2.14 0.81 13.62
C ILE A 71 -0.61 0.71 13.47
N PRO A 72 -0.11 -0.04 12.46
CA PRO A 72 1.33 -0.14 12.20
C PRO A 72 1.95 1.24 12.00
N ARG A 73 3.04 1.50 12.72
CA ARG A 73 3.80 2.76 12.65
C ARG A 73 5.29 2.47 12.51
N ARG A 74 5.95 3.12 11.55
CA ARG A 74 7.40 2.98 11.33
C ARG A 74 8.15 3.40 12.59
N GLN A 75 9.09 2.56 13.02
CA GLN A 75 9.95 2.81 14.16
C GLN A 75 11.24 3.54 13.74
N GLY A 76 11.84 4.28 14.67
CA GLY A 76 13.08 5.02 14.44
C GLY A 76 12.88 6.39 13.78
N ALA A 77 13.93 7.22 13.81
CA ALA A 77 13.89 8.57 13.28
C ALA A 77 13.59 8.58 11.77
N PHE A 78 12.79 9.55 11.33
CA PHE A 78 12.54 9.80 9.92
C PHE A 78 13.70 10.63 9.36
N GLY A 79 14.43 10.08 8.39
CA GLY A 79 15.45 10.80 7.64
C GLY A 79 14.84 11.36 6.36
N VAL A 80 15.12 10.67 5.25
CA VAL A 80 14.53 10.94 3.94
C VAL A 80 13.75 9.73 3.44
N ALA A 81 12.75 9.97 2.61
CA ALA A 81 12.08 8.92 1.85
C ALA A 81 12.33 9.14 0.35
N VAL A 82 12.90 8.15 -0.32
CA VAL A 82 13.13 8.18 -1.76
C VAL A 82 11.97 7.49 -2.48
N TYR A 83 11.45 8.13 -3.52
CA TYR A 83 10.38 7.63 -4.36
C TYR A 83 10.85 7.55 -5.80
N ALA A 84 10.62 6.39 -6.41
CA ALA A 84 11.05 6.08 -7.77
C ALA A 84 10.16 5.00 -8.38
N PRO A 85 9.97 4.99 -9.71
CA PRO A 85 9.67 3.75 -10.42
C PRO A 85 10.71 2.68 -10.07
N LEU A 86 10.29 1.42 -9.90
CA LEU A 86 11.20 0.33 -9.52
C LEU A 86 12.39 0.18 -10.48
N ALA A 87 12.16 0.38 -11.79
CA ALA A 87 13.20 0.29 -12.81
C ALA A 87 14.27 1.39 -12.71
N ASP A 88 13.92 2.52 -12.10
CA ASP A 88 14.77 3.71 -11.97
C ASP A 88 15.26 3.92 -10.52
N ALA A 89 15.04 2.95 -9.64
CA ALA A 89 15.38 3.06 -8.23
C ALA A 89 16.91 3.27 -8.05
N PRO A 90 17.34 4.33 -7.32
CA PRO A 90 18.75 4.67 -7.20
C PRO A 90 19.49 3.82 -6.15
N CYS A 91 18.75 3.01 -5.40
CA CYS A 91 19.24 2.09 -4.37
C CYS A 91 18.25 0.93 -4.20
N GLU A 92 18.62 -0.08 -3.42
CA GLU A 92 17.67 -1.13 -3.03
C GLU A 92 16.48 -0.51 -2.27
N PRO A 93 15.24 -0.75 -2.71
CA PRO A 93 14.08 -0.18 -2.03
C PRO A 93 13.78 -0.93 -0.73
N ASP A 94 13.32 -0.23 0.30
CA ASP A 94 12.78 -0.88 1.50
C ASP A 94 11.47 -1.62 1.18
N ILE A 95 10.60 -0.98 0.38
CA ILE A 95 9.30 -1.48 -0.05
C ILE A 95 9.10 -1.17 -1.53
N VAL A 96 8.57 -2.14 -2.27
CA VAL A 96 7.93 -1.91 -3.56
C VAL A 96 6.42 -1.93 -3.35
N LEU A 97 5.78 -0.81 -3.67
CA LEU A 97 4.32 -0.66 -3.57
C LEU A 97 3.70 -0.76 -4.97
N VAL A 98 2.84 -1.76 -5.17
CA VAL A 98 2.10 -1.94 -6.42
C VAL A 98 0.67 -1.44 -6.24
N ARG A 99 0.26 -0.46 -7.06
CA ARG A 99 -1.15 -0.13 -7.29
C ARG A 99 -1.68 -0.99 -8.43
N GLY A 100 -2.85 -1.60 -8.27
CA GLY A 100 -3.45 -2.41 -9.33
C GLY A 100 -4.89 -2.81 -9.04
N THR A 101 -5.54 -3.41 -10.04
CA THR A 101 -6.92 -3.90 -9.94
C THR A 101 -7.02 -5.15 -9.08
N VAL A 102 -8.23 -5.51 -8.60
CA VAL A 102 -8.44 -6.69 -7.76
C VAL A 102 -7.85 -7.97 -8.39
N LYS A 103 -8.00 -8.19 -9.70
CA LYS A 103 -7.41 -9.37 -10.39
C LYS A 103 -5.89 -9.33 -10.37
N GLN A 104 -5.26 -8.17 -10.54
CA GLN A 104 -3.81 -8.03 -10.47
C GLN A 104 -3.29 -8.26 -9.05
N LEU A 105 -3.98 -7.72 -8.03
CA LEU A 105 -3.60 -7.91 -6.63
C LEU A 105 -3.80 -9.36 -6.18
N MET A 106 -4.82 -10.06 -6.69
CA MET A 106 -5.03 -11.50 -6.48
C MET A 106 -3.83 -12.30 -6.97
N LEU A 107 -3.34 -12.03 -8.19
CA LEU A 107 -2.15 -12.72 -8.73
C LEU A 107 -0.90 -12.46 -7.88
N LEU A 108 -0.71 -11.23 -7.40
CA LEU A 108 0.39 -10.90 -6.49
C LEU A 108 0.27 -11.64 -5.14
N ALA A 109 -0.94 -11.74 -4.60
CA ALA A 109 -1.19 -12.47 -3.36
C ALA A 109 -0.89 -13.97 -3.51
N GLU A 110 -1.36 -14.62 -4.57
CA GLU A 110 -1.04 -16.02 -4.88
C GLU A 110 0.47 -16.22 -5.08
N ALA A 111 1.13 -15.32 -5.81
CA ALA A 111 2.57 -15.38 -6.03
C ALA A 111 3.36 -15.25 -4.71
N ALA A 112 2.98 -14.31 -3.84
CA ALA A 112 3.60 -14.15 -2.53
C ALA A 112 3.37 -15.36 -1.62
N GLN A 113 2.20 -15.99 -1.67
CA GLN A 113 1.92 -17.23 -0.95
C GLN A 113 2.78 -18.38 -1.47
N ALA A 114 2.87 -18.55 -2.79
CA ALA A 114 3.72 -19.56 -3.42
C ALA A 114 5.22 -19.33 -3.16
N ALA A 115 5.63 -18.09 -2.89
CA ALA A 115 6.99 -17.75 -2.48
C ALA A 115 7.23 -17.90 -0.96
N GLY A 116 6.18 -18.13 -0.15
CA GLY A 116 6.29 -18.21 1.31
C GLY A 116 6.54 -16.86 1.99
N VAL A 117 6.28 -15.75 1.29
CA VAL A 117 6.52 -14.37 1.75
C VAL A 117 5.23 -13.58 2.00
N ALA A 118 4.07 -14.20 1.79
CA ALA A 118 2.79 -13.59 2.11
C ALA A 118 2.66 -13.23 3.60
N GLY A 119 2.14 -12.04 3.88
CA GLY A 119 1.70 -11.67 5.24
C GLY A 119 0.43 -12.40 5.64
N GLY A 120 0.26 -12.63 6.94
CA GLY A 120 -0.93 -13.28 7.52
C GLY A 120 -2.01 -12.31 8.02
N GLY A 121 -1.77 -11.00 7.93
CA GLY A 121 -2.70 -9.97 8.38
C GLY A 121 -3.91 -9.81 7.46
N ALA A 122 -4.99 -9.24 8.00
CA ALA A 122 -6.15 -8.86 7.21
C ALA A 122 -5.79 -7.71 6.25
N THR A 123 -6.45 -7.66 5.08
CA THR A 123 -6.32 -6.52 4.16
C THR A 123 -6.80 -5.24 4.82
N MET A 124 -5.95 -4.20 4.83
CA MET A 124 -6.23 -2.95 5.51
C MET A 124 -7.17 -2.04 4.71
N GLY A 125 -8.26 -1.62 5.32
CA GLY A 125 -9.08 -0.51 4.81
C GLY A 125 -8.52 0.87 5.15
N ARG A 126 -7.95 1.02 6.36
CA ARG A 126 -7.46 2.31 6.87
C ARG A 126 -6.40 2.17 7.99
N PRO A 127 -5.53 3.17 8.16
CA PRO A 127 -5.17 4.15 7.14
C PRO A 127 -4.25 3.47 6.10
N THR A 128 -4.37 3.82 4.81
CA THR A 128 -3.58 3.15 3.76
C THR A 128 -2.08 3.29 3.95
N CYS A 129 -1.62 4.42 4.49
CA CYS A 129 -0.21 4.63 4.80
C CYS A 129 0.38 3.57 5.75
N ALA A 130 -0.44 2.84 6.51
CA ALA A 130 0.03 1.80 7.43
C ALA A 130 0.48 0.51 6.72
N VAL A 131 0.15 0.34 5.44
CA VAL A 131 0.59 -0.82 4.66
C VAL A 131 2.11 -0.89 4.51
N LEU A 132 2.78 0.27 4.48
CA LEU A 132 4.24 0.34 4.39
C LEU A 132 4.91 -0.15 5.69
N PRO A 133 4.64 0.44 6.88
CA PRO A 133 5.24 -0.04 8.11
C PRO A 133 4.87 -1.48 8.45
N GLU A 134 3.67 -1.96 8.11
CA GLU A 134 3.32 -3.39 8.26
C GLU A 134 4.27 -4.29 7.47
N ALA A 135 4.46 -4.00 6.18
CA ALA A 135 5.33 -4.81 5.33
C ALA A 135 6.80 -4.70 5.78
N MET A 136 7.24 -3.51 6.17
CA MET A 136 8.62 -3.29 6.66
C MET A 136 8.89 -4.07 7.94
N GLN A 137 7.95 -4.08 8.90
CA GLN A 137 8.16 -4.69 10.21
C GLN A 137 8.00 -6.20 10.19
N SER A 138 7.02 -6.70 9.45
CA SER A 138 6.78 -8.14 9.33
C SER A 138 7.83 -8.83 8.44
N GLY A 139 8.49 -8.09 7.54
CA GLY A 139 9.31 -8.67 6.47
C GLY A 139 8.50 -9.52 5.49
N LYS A 140 7.18 -9.34 5.48
CA LYS A 140 6.20 -10.05 4.65
C LYS A 140 5.38 -9.04 3.83
N THR A 141 4.67 -9.53 2.82
CA THR A 141 3.80 -8.66 2.02
C THR A 141 2.58 -8.21 2.80
N ALA A 142 2.02 -7.05 2.44
CA ALA A 142 0.81 -6.51 3.05
C ALA A 142 -0.10 -5.88 1.99
N THR A 143 -1.40 -5.86 2.25
CA THR A 143 -2.41 -5.35 1.28
C THR A 143 -3.23 -4.23 1.90
N SER A 144 -3.57 -3.21 1.11
CA SER A 144 -4.57 -2.21 1.48
C SER A 144 -5.58 -1.96 0.35
N PHE A 145 -6.85 -1.80 0.72
CA PHE A 145 -7.93 -1.42 -0.20
C PHE A 145 -8.01 0.09 -0.49
N GLY A 146 -7.15 0.92 0.11
CA GLY A 146 -7.22 2.37 -0.07
C GLY A 146 -8.33 3.03 0.77
N CYS A 147 -7.94 3.83 1.77
CA CYS A 147 -8.83 4.61 2.59
C CYS A 147 -9.42 5.77 1.78
N ILE A 148 -10.49 6.37 2.29
CA ILE A 148 -11.20 7.44 1.57
C ILE A 148 -10.28 8.62 1.24
N GLY A 149 -9.37 8.99 2.15
CA GLY A 149 -8.38 10.03 1.90
C GLY A 149 -7.42 9.67 0.76
N ASN A 150 -6.94 8.43 0.72
CA ASN A 150 -6.08 7.97 -0.38
C ASN A 150 -6.79 8.05 -1.73
N ARG A 151 -8.06 7.64 -1.80
CA ARG A 151 -8.87 7.72 -3.04
C ARG A 151 -8.99 9.15 -3.53
N VAL A 152 -9.26 10.11 -2.64
CA VAL A 152 -9.32 11.53 -2.96
C VAL A 152 -8.00 12.07 -3.51
N TYR A 153 -6.86 11.77 -2.86
CA TYR A 153 -5.57 12.38 -3.23
C TYR A 153 -4.80 11.67 -4.35
N THR A 154 -5.17 10.43 -4.67
CA THR A 154 -4.48 9.60 -5.68
C THR A 154 -5.35 9.20 -6.86
N GLY A 155 -6.67 9.45 -6.79
CA GLY A 155 -7.62 8.98 -7.81
C GLY A 155 -7.68 7.45 -7.89
N LEU A 156 -7.50 6.74 -6.77
CA LEU A 156 -7.61 5.28 -6.71
C LEU A 156 -9.05 4.84 -7.05
N GLY A 157 -9.20 3.98 -8.06
CA GLY A 157 -10.47 3.46 -8.55
C GLY A 157 -11.12 2.46 -7.59
N ASP A 158 -12.41 2.21 -7.76
CA ASP A 158 -13.21 1.34 -6.88
C ASP A 158 -12.77 -0.12 -6.90
N ASP A 159 -12.19 -0.57 -8.02
CA ASP A 159 -11.63 -1.90 -8.21
C ASP A 159 -10.11 -1.96 -7.98
N GLU A 160 -9.50 -0.88 -7.50
CA GLU A 160 -8.06 -0.80 -7.25
C GLU A 160 -7.70 -0.84 -5.76
N GLY A 161 -6.47 -1.25 -5.48
CA GLY A 161 -5.85 -1.20 -4.16
C GLY A 161 -4.33 -1.22 -4.26
N TYR A 162 -3.68 -1.52 -3.14
CA TYR A 162 -2.23 -1.59 -3.01
C TYR A 162 -1.75 -2.92 -2.47
N TYR A 163 -0.60 -3.36 -2.98
CA TYR A 163 0.15 -4.50 -2.48
C TYR A 163 1.59 -4.06 -2.18
N ALA A 164 1.98 -4.10 -0.91
CA ALA A 164 3.32 -3.76 -0.45
C ALA A 164 4.18 -5.03 -0.38
N ILE A 165 5.34 -5.00 -1.02
CA ILE A 165 6.32 -6.09 -1.04
C ILE A 165 7.62 -5.57 -0.42
N PRO A 166 8.18 -6.21 0.61
CA PRO A 166 9.52 -5.88 1.07
C PRO A 166 10.52 -5.97 -0.09
N GLY A 167 11.38 -4.98 -0.26
CA GLY A 167 12.25 -4.91 -1.45
C GLY A 167 13.12 -6.15 -1.64
N ALA A 168 13.66 -6.68 -0.54
CA ALA A 168 14.43 -7.92 -0.52
C ALA A 168 13.64 -9.17 -1.00
N LYS A 169 12.29 -9.10 -1.06
CA LYS A 169 11.39 -10.19 -1.45
C LYS A 169 10.82 -10.05 -2.85
N VAL A 170 11.10 -8.94 -3.56
CA VAL A 170 10.56 -8.67 -4.89
C VAL A 170 10.94 -9.76 -5.89
N ALA A 171 12.20 -10.19 -5.92
CA ALA A 171 12.67 -11.22 -6.85
C ALA A 171 11.95 -12.57 -6.63
N GLU A 172 11.72 -12.95 -5.37
CA GLU A 172 10.99 -14.18 -4.99
C GLU A 172 9.54 -14.12 -5.49
N VAL A 173 8.87 -12.98 -5.31
CA VAL A 173 7.48 -12.78 -5.79
C VAL A 173 7.42 -12.78 -7.32
N VAL A 174 8.30 -12.05 -8.01
CA VAL A 174 8.32 -11.98 -9.48
C VAL A 174 8.53 -13.35 -10.11
N SER A 175 9.42 -14.17 -9.54
CA SER A 175 9.66 -15.55 -10.01
C SER A 175 8.37 -16.40 -9.95
N LYS A 176 7.60 -16.29 -8.87
CA LYS A 176 6.33 -17.02 -8.73
C LYS A 176 5.20 -16.40 -9.55
N LEU A 177 5.18 -15.08 -9.71
CA LEU A 177 4.15 -14.37 -10.46
C LEU A 177 4.08 -14.83 -11.91
N ALA A 178 5.23 -15.06 -12.57
CA ALA A 178 5.25 -15.59 -13.93
C ALA A 178 4.53 -16.95 -14.03
N VAL A 179 4.78 -17.86 -13.09
CA VAL A 179 4.14 -19.19 -13.04
C VAL A 179 2.64 -19.07 -12.75
N ILE A 180 2.27 -18.27 -11.75
CA ILE A 180 0.88 -18.09 -11.32
C ILE A 180 0.03 -17.42 -12.41
N THR A 181 0.60 -16.46 -13.13
CA THR A 181 -0.09 -15.76 -14.23
C THR A 181 -0.40 -16.73 -15.37
N GLU A 182 0.57 -17.55 -15.78
CA GLU A 182 0.35 -18.55 -16.83
C GLU A 182 -0.64 -19.63 -16.37
N ALA A 183 -0.54 -20.10 -15.12
CA ALA A 183 -1.49 -21.05 -14.56
C ALA A 183 -2.92 -20.51 -14.57
N ASN A 184 -3.13 -19.27 -14.13
CA ASN A 184 -4.44 -18.60 -14.15
C ASN A 184 -4.97 -18.49 -15.58
N ARG A 185 -4.13 -18.15 -16.56
CA ARG A 185 -4.52 -18.06 -17.97
C ARG A 185 -5.03 -19.40 -18.52
N GLN A 186 -4.34 -20.49 -18.21
CA GLN A 186 -4.73 -21.84 -18.65
C GLN A 186 -5.99 -22.33 -17.94
N LEU A 187 -6.10 -22.06 -16.63
CA LEU A 187 -7.28 -22.41 -15.84
C LEU A 187 -8.52 -21.62 -16.27
N GLU A 188 -8.38 -20.36 -16.68
CA GLU A 188 -9.47 -19.56 -17.23
C GLU A 188 -10.07 -20.23 -18.49
N VAL A 189 -9.22 -20.69 -19.41
CA VAL A 189 -9.67 -21.46 -20.60
C VAL A 189 -10.40 -22.75 -20.19
N PHE A 190 -9.82 -23.50 -19.25
CA PHE A 190 -10.41 -24.73 -18.74
C PHE A 190 -11.80 -24.50 -18.09
N HIS A 191 -11.93 -23.46 -17.26
CA HIS A 191 -13.18 -23.15 -16.58
C HIS A 191 -14.24 -22.60 -17.54
N LEU A 192 -13.86 -21.82 -18.55
CA LEU A 192 -14.78 -21.37 -19.60
C LEU A 192 -15.34 -22.57 -20.39
N ALA A 193 -14.50 -23.53 -20.76
CA ALA A 193 -14.96 -24.75 -21.44
C ALA A 193 -15.94 -25.56 -20.56
N ARG A 194 -15.65 -25.71 -19.27
CA ARG A 194 -16.56 -26.38 -18.32
C ARG A 194 -17.89 -25.64 -18.14
N ARG A 195 -17.89 -24.31 -18.16
CA ARG A 195 -19.12 -23.51 -18.04
C ARG A 195 -20.06 -23.75 -19.21
N VAL A 196 -19.53 -23.88 -20.43
CA VAL A 196 -20.32 -24.20 -21.63
C VAL A 196 -20.86 -25.63 -21.58
N GLN A 197 -20.09 -26.58 -21.05
CA GLN A 197 -20.48 -28.00 -20.94
C GLN A 197 -21.50 -28.27 -19.82
N ASN A 198 -21.65 -27.36 -18.84
CA ASN A 198 -22.59 -27.48 -17.72
C ASN A 198 -23.55 -26.28 -17.67
N PRO A 199 -24.59 -26.23 -18.54
CA PRO A 199 -25.48 -25.06 -18.64
C PRO A 199 -26.41 -24.84 -17.43
N SER A 200 -26.42 -25.71 -16.43
CA SER A 200 -27.15 -25.47 -15.16
C SER A 200 -26.46 -24.48 -14.21
N VAL A 201 -25.32 -23.91 -14.61
CA VAL A 201 -24.52 -22.93 -13.83
C VAL A 201 -24.60 -21.52 -14.44
N SER A 202 -25.65 -21.23 -15.22
CA SER A 202 -25.95 -19.88 -15.72
C SER A 202 -27.04 -19.19 -14.91
#